data_AF-A0A662GMR0-F1
#
_entry.id   AF-A0A662GMR0-F1
#
_cell.length_a   1.000
_cell.length_b   1.000
_cell.length_c   1.000
_cell.angle_alpha   90.00
_cell.angle_beta   90.00
_cell.angle_gamma   90.00
#
_symmetry.space_group_name_H-M   'P 1'
#
loop_
_entity.id
_entity.type
_entity.pdbx_description
1 polymer ?
#
loop_
_entity_poly.entity_id
_entity_poly.type
_entity_poly.pdbx_seq_one_letter_code
_entity_poly.pdbx_strand_id
1 'polypeptide(L)'
;MIYEKTYNDIKVSIENLETQRKRDVLRLLYLLSLFIMRTRIVGGKDIKMRYSLWLKEHALKALIYYGITRGLFETYDYAPALSIWGSLTRFINTSNEAERDLAKLINNRLLQRLRLATPTYRYIFAYRLIDDEVEKLLTEMPEGIKRDVEEVFKCPFCGDWKNVYIKFECERHGSEKIIPILYCERCKKRIDKLPEFPEGGIDGILHPEDVEYEIEPVSIHEFMEEEYRD
;
A
#
# COMPACT_ATOMS: atom_id res chain seq x y z
N MET A 1 5.40 -17.60 -27.01
CA MET A 1 4.63 -16.46 -27.53
C MET A 1 3.54 -16.11 -26.51
N ILE A 2 3.76 -15.07 -25.70
CA ILE A 2 2.74 -14.60 -24.75
C ILE A 2 1.91 -13.56 -25.52
N TYR A 3 0.63 -13.87 -25.75
CA TYR A 3 -0.33 -13.03 -26.48
C TYR A 3 -0.16 -11.53 -26.13
N GLU A 4 0.05 -10.70 -27.15
CA GLU A 4 -0.20 -9.27 -27.05
C GLU A 4 -1.70 -9.07 -26.84
N LYS A 5 -2.10 -8.66 -25.64
CA LYS A 5 -3.45 -8.13 -25.41
C LYS A 5 -3.46 -6.69 -25.87
N THR A 6 -4.47 -6.32 -26.65
CA THR A 6 -4.66 -4.96 -27.14
C THR A 6 -5.43 -4.11 -26.11
N TYR A 7 -5.33 -2.78 -26.18
CA TYR A 7 -6.15 -1.84 -25.39
C TYR A 7 -7.64 -2.23 -25.33
N ASN A 8 -8.19 -2.66 -26.47
CA ASN A 8 -9.59 -3.04 -26.58
C ASN A 8 -9.93 -4.26 -25.72
N ASP A 9 -9.04 -5.25 -25.64
CA ASP A 9 -9.23 -6.44 -24.82
C ASP A 9 -9.24 -6.10 -23.32
N ILE A 10 -8.37 -5.16 -22.93
CA ILE A 10 -8.29 -4.64 -21.55
C ILE A 10 -9.58 -3.92 -21.19
N LYS A 11 -10.04 -3.03 -22.08
CA LYS A 11 -11.26 -2.24 -21.89
C LYS A 11 -12.48 -3.15 -21.76
N VAL A 12 -12.65 -4.11 -22.66
CA VAL A 12 -13.75 -5.10 -22.62
C VAL A 12 -13.69 -5.91 -21.31
N SER A 13 -12.50 -6.32 -20.86
CA SER A 13 -12.34 -7.06 -19.60
C SER A 13 -12.82 -6.26 -18.37
N ILE A 14 -12.58 -4.94 -18.35
CA ILE A 14 -13.03 -4.05 -17.26
C ILE A 14 -14.53 -3.74 -17.42
N GLU A 15 -15.01 -3.59 -18.65
CA GLU A 15 -16.42 -3.29 -18.94
C GLU A 15 -17.37 -4.43 -18.56
N ASN A 16 -16.90 -5.68 -18.62
CA ASN A 16 -17.68 -6.86 -18.26
C ASN A 16 -17.81 -7.09 -16.74
N LEU A 17 -17.18 -6.27 -15.90
CA LEU A 17 -17.33 -6.36 -14.45
C LEU A 17 -18.67 -5.76 -14.00
N GLU A 18 -19.21 -6.29 -12.90
CA GLU A 18 -20.31 -5.65 -12.17
C GLU A 18 -20.00 -4.17 -11.89
N THR A 19 -21.02 -3.32 -11.95
CA THR A 19 -20.82 -1.86 -11.94
C THR A 19 -20.02 -1.36 -10.76
N GLN A 20 -20.31 -1.83 -9.53
CA GLN A 20 -19.60 -1.42 -8.32
C GLN A 20 -18.13 -1.86 -8.36
N ARG A 21 -17.89 -3.13 -8.71
CA ARG A 21 -16.54 -3.68 -8.83
C ARG A 21 -15.72 -3.00 -9.92
N LYS A 22 -16.35 -2.66 -11.05
CA LYS A 22 -15.73 -1.87 -12.12
C LYS A 22 -15.25 -0.52 -11.59
N ARG A 23 -16.05 0.17 -10.78
CA ARG A 23 -15.65 1.44 -10.16
C ARG A 23 -14.43 1.27 -9.26
N ASP A 24 -14.40 0.25 -8.42
CA ASP A 24 -13.28 0.01 -7.50
C ASP A 24 -11.97 -0.32 -8.23
N VAL A 25 -12.03 -1.10 -9.31
CA VAL A 25 -10.85 -1.34 -10.17
C VAL A 25 -10.33 -0.05 -10.79
N LEU A 26 -11.23 0.82 -11.28
CA LEU A 26 -10.84 2.11 -11.85
C LEU A 26 -10.29 3.06 -10.78
N ARG A 27 -10.87 3.09 -9.58
CA ARG A 27 -10.37 3.85 -8.42
C ARG A 27 -8.98 3.38 -8.00
N LEU A 28 -8.76 2.06 -7.96
CA LEU A 28 -7.45 1.47 -7.64
C LEU A 28 -6.40 1.86 -8.69
N LEU A 29 -6.74 1.82 -9.98
CA LEU A 29 -5.83 2.25 -11.04
C LEU A 29 -5.51 3.73 -10.94
N TYR A 30 -6.51 4.58 -10.68
CA TYR A 30 -6.30 6.01 -10.52
C TYR A 30 -5.46 6.33 -9.27
N LEU A 31 -5.71 5.64 -8.15
CA LEU A 31 -4.88 5.71 -6.94
C LEU A 31 -3.41 5.40 -7.25
N LEU A 32 -3.15 4.30 -7.96
CA LEU A 32 -1.79 3.95 -8.39
C LEU A 32 -1.18 5.08 -9.23
N SER A 33 -1.92 5.64 -10.18
CA SER A 33 -1.44 6.76 -11.00
C SER A 33 -1.07 7.99 -10.18
N LEU A 34 -1.86 8.33 -9.16
CA LEU A 34 -1.62 9.49 -8.30
C LEU A 34 -0.30 9.36 -7.52
N PHE A 35 0.02 8.15 -7.04
CA PHE A 35 1.23 7.92 -6.24
C PHE A 35 2.48 7.57 -7.07
N ILE A 36 2.30 7.04 -8.28
CA ILE A 36 3.38 6.61 -9.19
C ILE A 36 3.77 7.72 -10.19
N MET A 37 2.79 8.41 -10.77
CA MET A 37 2.99 9.47 -11.77
C MET A 37 3.05 10.83 -11.06
N ARG A 38 4.17 11.10 -10.37
CA ARG A 38 4.35 12.39 -9.70
C ARG A 38 4.74 13.49 -10.68
N THR A 39 4.06 14.62 -10.51
CA THR A 39 4.49 15.89 -11.11
C THR A 39 5.45 16.54 -10.13
N ARG A 40 6.63 16.96 -10.57
CA ARG A 40 7.52 17.81 -9.77
C ARG A 40 7.52 19.21 -10.36
N ILE A 41 7.44 20.21 -9.49
CA ILE A 41 7.68 21.60 -9.87
C ILE A 41 9.19 21.80 -9.86
N VAL A 42 9.79 21.98 -11.03
CA VAL A 42 11.21 22.39 -11.15
C VAL A 42 11.21 23.78 -11.77
N GLY A 43 11.71 24.78 -11.03
CA GLY A 43 11.79 26.16 -11.52
C GLY A 43 10.43 26.84 -11.76
N GLY A 44 9.40 26.52 -10.99
CA GLY A 44 8.08 27.17 -11.07
C GLY A 44 7.18 26.69 -12.21
N LYS A 45 7.59 25.67 -12.98
CA LYS A 45 6.75 24.97 -13.96
C LYS A 45 6.44 23.56 -13.48
N ASP A 46 5.18 23.15 -13.61
CA ASP A 46 4.77 21.75 -13.43
C ASP A 46 5.42 20.89 -14.51
N ILE A 47 6.51 20.20 -14.17
CA ILE A 47 7.10 19.19 -15.05
C ILE A 47 6.46 17.86 -14.66
N LYS A 48 5.54 17.37 -15.50
CA LYS A 48 5.13 15.96 -15.46
C LYS A 48 6.37 15.13 -15.81
N MET A 49 7.01 14.52 -14.82
CA MET A 49 8.09 13.58 -15.10
C MET A 49 7.48 12.30 -15.66
N ARG A 50 7.82 11.98 -16.91
CA ARG A 50 7.36 10.78 -17.64
C ARG A 50 7.96 9.47 -17.15
N TYR A 51 8.62 9.44 -16.00
CA TYR A 51 9.14 8.20 -15.44
C TYR A 51 8.19 7.74 -14.34
N SER A 52 7.44 6.68 -14.60
CA SER A 52 6.64 6.00 -13.59
C SER A 52 7.55 5.49 -12.47
N LEU A 53 7.34 6.00 -11.26
CA LEU A 53 8.07 5.58 -10.06
C LEU A 53 7.65 4.17 -9.63
N TRP A 54 8.50 3.49 -8.87
CA TRP A 54 8.13 2.21 -8.25
C TRP A 54 7.48 2.45 -6.88
N LEU A 55 6.24 1.97 -6.71
CA LEU A 55 5.53 1.98 -5.43
C LEU A 55 5.72 0.63 -4.72
N LYS A 56 6.29 0.64 -3.51
CA LYS A 56 6.47 -0.57 -2.70
C LYS A 56 5.13 -1.19 -2.32
N GLU A 57 5.06 -2.52 -2.29
CA GLU A 57 3.85 -3.27 -1.94
C GLU A 57 3.25 -2.86 -0.59
N HIS A 58 4.06 -2.77 0.47
CA HIS A 58 3.56 -2.35 1.79
C HIS A 58 2.97 -0.94 1.77
N ALA A 59 3.49 -0.05 0.90
CA ALA A 59 2.96 1.29 0.77
C ALA A 59 1.62 1.27 0.04
N LEU A 60 1.50 0.48 -1.03
CA LEU A 60 0.25 0.28 -1.75
C LEU A 60 -0.84 -0.33 -0.85
N LYS A 61 -0.50 -1.36 -0.06
CA LYS A 61 -1.41 -1.99 0.91
C LYS A 61 -1.92 -0.97 1.94
N ALA A 62 -1.04 -0.12 2.46
CA ALA A 62 -1.44 0.95 3.38
C ALA A 62 -2.37 1.98 2.71
N LEU A 63 -2.12 2.36 1.45
CA LEU A 63 -2.97 3.28 0.70
C LEU A 63 -4.36 2.68 0.43
N ILE A 64 -4.42 1.39 0.06
CA ILE A 64 -5.69 0.68 -0.16
C ILE A 64 -6.48 0.63 1.15
N TYR A 65 -5.85 0.20 2.25
CA TYR A 65 -6.48 0.17 3.57
C TYR A 65 -7.02 1.56 3.97
N TYR A 66 -6.21 2.61 3.80
CA TYR A 66 -6.65 3.99 4.05
C TYR A 66 -7.89 4.34 3.21
N GLY A 67 -7.89 4.01 1.91
CA GLY A 67 -9.04 4.21 1.04
C GLY A 67 -10.29 3.46 1.52
N ILE A 68 -10.17 2.19 1.94
CA ILE A 68 -11.28 1.41 2.48
C ILE A 68 -11.86 2.07 3.74
N THR A 69 -11.02 2.47 4.69
CA THR A 69 -11.47 3.14 5.93
C THR A 69 -12.14 4.49 5.70
N ARG A 70 -11.95 5.09 4.52
CA ARG A 70 -12.57 6.35 4.09
C ARG A 70 -13.76 6.14 3.15
N GLY A 71 -14.19 4.90 2.92
CA GLY A 71 -15.31 4.57 2.05
C GLY A 71 -15.04 4.81 0.56
N LEU A 72 -13.77 4.81 0.14
CA LEU A 72 -13.41 4.98 -1.28
C LEU A 72 -13.84 3.78 -2.11
N PHE A 73 -13.64 2.57 -1.57
CA PHE A 73 -13.95 1.32 -2.25
C PHE A 73 -15.28 0.78 -1.74
N GLU A 74 -16.18 0.43 -2.65
CA GLU A 74 -17.53 -0.03 -2.32
C GLU A 74 -17.57 -1.53 -1.99
N THR A 75 -16.67 -2.30 -2.59
CA THR A 75 -16.67 -3.77 -2.57
C THR A 75 -15.44 -4.38 -1.91
N TYR A 76 -14.44 -3.57 -1.55
CA TYR A 76 -13.23 -4.05 -0.90
C TYR A 76 -13.42 -4.08 0.61
N ASP A 77 -13.20 -5.23 1.22
CA ASP A 77 -13.03 -5.35 2.66
C ASP A 77 -11.53 -5.45 3.01
N TYR A 78 -11.22 -5.52 4.31
CA TYR A 78 -9.87 -5.80 4.76
C TYR A 78 -9.88 -6.78 5.92
N ALA A 79 -8.82 -7.59 5.98
CA ALA A 79 -8.54 -8.46 7.11
C ALA A 79 -7.06 -8.37 7.50
N PRO A 80 -6.72 -8.60 8.79
CA PRO A 80 -5.34 -8.77 9.21
C PRO A 80 -4.72 -10.00 8.53
N ALA A 81 -3.55 -9.82 7.93
CA ALA A 81 -2.77 -10.87 7.33
C ALA A 81 -1.33 -10.81 7.82
N LEU A 82 -0.73 -11.99 8.01
CA LEU A 82 0.68 -12.10 8.35
C LEU A 82 1.53 -11.66 7.16
N SER A 83 2.43 -10.71 7.38
CA SER A 83 3.35 -10.21 6.38
C SER A 83 4.74 -10.06 6.94
N ILE A 84 5.72 -10.29 6.08
CA ILE A 84 7.11 -10.13 6.39
C ILE A 84 7.57 -8.75 5.90
N TRP A 85 8.19 -7.98 6.78
CA TRP A 85 8.78 -6.70 6.45
C TRP A 85 10.18 -6.59 7.06
N GLY A 86 11.20 -6.62 6.21
CA GLY A 86 12.58 -6.74 6.67
C GLY A 86 12.78 -8.11 7.33
N SER A 87 13.36 -8.15 8.53
CA SER A 87 13.50 -9.37 9.35
C SER A 87 12.25 -9.72 10.16
N LEU A 88 11.27 -8.82 10.23
CA LEU A 88 10.18 -8.89 11.19
C LEU A 88 8.91 -9.45 10.57
N THR A 89 8.21 -10.27 11.34
CA THR A 89 6.85 -10.73 11.04
C THR A 89 5.86 -9.78 11.69
N ARG A 90 4.89 -9.31 10.92
CA ARG A 90 3.90 -8.29 11.33
C ARG A 90 2.53 -8.65 10.79
N PHE A 91 1.48 -8.34 11.55
CA PHE A 91 0.13 -8.32 11.02
C PHE A 91 -0.11 -6.98 10.32
N ILE A 92 -0.59 -7.04 9.08
CA ILE A 92 -0.98 -5.86 8.30
C ILE A 92 -2.40 -6.07 7.76
N ASN A 93 -3.18 -4.99 7.67
CA ASN A 93 -4.49 -5.06 7.04
C ASN A 93 -4.35 -5.09 5.51
N THR A 94 -4.96 -6.09 4.88
CA THR A 94 -4.93 -6.30 3.42
C THR A 94 -6.31 -6.67 2.90
N SER A 95 -6.56 -6.37 1.62
CA SER A 95 -7.80 -6.72 0.91
C SER A 95 -7.53 -7.79 -0.13
N ASN A 96 -8.27 -8.90 -0.08
CA ASN A 96 -8.13 -9.99 -1.04
C ASN A 96 -8.70 -9.60 -2.42
N GLU A 97 -9.73 -8.76 -2.45
CA GLU A 97 -10.32 -8.16 -3.65
C GLU A 97 -9.29 -7.29 -4.34
N ALA A 98 -8.62 -6.42 -3.58
CA ALA A 98 -7.58 -5.56 -4.12
C ALA A 98 -6.41 -6.37 -4.68
N GLU A 99 -5.93 -7.41 -3.98
CA GLU A 99 -4.88 -8.29 -4.50
C GLU A 99 -5.29 -9.00 -5.80
N ARG A 100 -6.53 -9.47 -5.86
CA ARG A 100 -7.09 -10.10 -7.07
C ARG A 100 -7.15 -9.12 -8.23
N ASP A 101 -7.56 -7.88 -7.97
CA ASP A 101 -7.68 -6.87 -9.00
C ASP A 101 -6.30 -6.30 -9.41
N LEU A 102 -5.32 -6.21 -8.50
CA LEU A 102 -3.92 -5.97 -8.84
C LEU A 102 -3.36 -7.05 -9.78
N ALA A 103 -3.65 -8.33 -9.50
CA ALA A 103 -3.23 -9.43 -10.37
C ALA A 103 -3.85 -9.30 -11.77
N LYS A 104 -5.12 -8.88 -11.89
CA LYS A 104 -5.75 -8.59 -13.19
C LYS A 104 -5.07 -7.42 -13.90
N LEU A 105 -4.78 -6.32 -13.20
CA LEU A 105 -4.09 -5.16 -13.78
C LEU A 105 -2.69 -5.55 -14.32
N ILE A 106 -1.98 -6.45 -13.64
CA ILE A 106 -0.72 -7.03 -14.13
C ILE A 106 -0.96 -7.89 -15.39
N ASN A 107 -1.93 -8.82 -15.32
CA ASN A 107 -2.26 -9.71 -16.44
C ASN A 107 -2.76 -8.96 -17.69
N ASN A 108 -3.32 -7.77 -17.48
CA ASN A 108 -3.77 -6.87 -18.53
C ASN A 108 -2.70 -5.85 -18.94
N ARG A 109 -1.44 -6.00 -18.50
CA ARG A 109 -0.31 -5.13 -18.87
C ARG A 109 -0.55 -3.64 -18.58
N LEU A 110 -1.33 -3.33 -17.53
CA LEU A 110 -1.45 -1.98 -16.99
C LEU A 110 -0.44 -1.73 -15.85
N LEU A 111 0.00 -2.80 -15.20
CA LEU A 111 1.00 -2.76 -14.13
C LEU A 111 2.15 -3.73 -14.41
N GLN A 112 3.36 -3.30 -14.06
CA GLN A 112 4.52 -4.16 -13.86
C GLN A 112 4.72 -4.40 -12.37
N ARG A 113 5.10 -5.63 -12.02
CA ARG A 113 5.53 -6.00 -10.68
C ARG A 113 6.99 -6.41 -10.71
N LEU A 114 7.81 -5.74 -9.91
CA LEU A 114 9.22 -6.05 -9.70
C LEU A 114 9.38 -6.77 -8.37
N ARG A 115 10.21 -7.81 -8.36
CA ARG A 115 10.64 -8.52 -7.15
C ARG A 115 12.11 -8.16 -6.90
N LEU A 116 12.36 -7.43 -5.83
CA LEU A 116 13.70 -6.99 -5.43
C LEU A 116 14.22 -7.86 -4.31
N ALA A 117 15.44 -8.39 -4.44
CA ALA A 117 16.12 -9.03 -3.33
C ALA A 117 16.60 -7.96 -2.32
N THR A 118 16.46 -8.26 -1.04
CA THR A 118 17.03 -7.45 0.04
C THR A 118 18.33 -8.08 0.53
N PRO A 119 19.21 -7.30 1.20
CA PRO A 119 20.41 -7.85 1.84
C PRO A 119 20.12 -8.96 2.88
N THR A 120 18.88 -9.02 3.37
CA THR A 120 18.41 -10.01 4.36
C THR A 120 17.82 -11.28 3.75
N TYR A 121 18.20 -11.63 2.52
CA TYR A 121 17.71 -12.82 1.78
C TYR A 121 16.19 -12.90 1.62
N ARG A 122 15.50 -11.76 1.72
CA ARG A 122 14.05 -11.64 1.55
C ARG A 122 13.76 -10.82 0.29
N TYR A 123 12.49 -10.78 -0.10
CA TYR A 123 12.08 -10.05 -1.28
C TYR A 123 11.07 -8.96 -0.95
N ILE A 124 11.19 -7.83 -1.61
CA ILE A 124 10.19 -6.75 -1.61
C ILE A 124 9.58 -6.68 -3.00
N PHE A 125 8.26 -6.60 -3.08
CA PHE A 125 7.58 -6.28 -4.32
C PHE A 125 7.40 -4.78 -4.49
N ALA A 126 7.49 -4.32 -5.72
CA ALA A 126 7.15 -2.96 -6.10
C ALA A 126 6.37 -2.95 -7.42
N TYR A 127 5.52 -1.94 -7.59
CA TYR A 127 4.62 -1.80 -8.73
C TYR A 127 4.93 -0.53 -9.51
N ARG A 128 4.80 -0.59 -10.84
CA ARG A 128 4.93 0.55 -11.75
C ARG A 128 3.83 0.47 -12.81
N LEU A 129 3.38 1.61 -13.31
CA LEU A 129 2.46 1.68 -14.44
C LEU A 129 3.19 1.42 -15.77
N ILE A 130 2.44 0.96 -16.77
CA ILE A 130 2.89 0.86 -18.16
C ILE A 130 2.23 2.02 -18.91
N ASP A 131 3.04 2.99 -19.35
CA ASP A 131 2.59 4.37 -19.53
C ASP A 131 1.55 4.56 -20.66
N ASP A 132 1.75 4.00 -21.86
CA ASP A 132 0.92 4.30 -23.04
C ASP A 132 -0.55 3.86 -22.89
N GLU A 133 -0.78 2.62 -22.45
CA GLU A 133 -2.12 2.03 -22.29
C GLU A 133 -2.87 2.67 -21.11
N VAL A 134 -2.13 2.98 -20.04
CA VAL A 134 -2.68 3.61 -18.84
C VAL A 134 -3.08 5.05 -19.13
N GLU A 135 -2.28 5.83 -19.85
CA GLU A 135 -2.60 7.24 -20.15
C GLU A 135 -3.91 7.38 -20.93
N LYS A 136 -4.14 6.49 -21.89
CA LYS A 136 -5.41 6.45 -22.64
C LYS A 136 -6.59 6.12 -21.74
N LEU A 137 -6.45 5.11 -20.86
CA LEU A 137 -7.51 4.70 -19.96
C LEU A 137 -7.80 5.76 -18.89
N LEU A 138 -6.78 6.46 -18.39
CA LEU A 138 -6.93 7.61 -17.48
C LEU A 138 -7.63 8.79 -18.15
N THR A 139 -7.39 9.00 -19.45
CA THR A 139 -8.07 10.07 -20.21
C THR A 139 -9.55 9.77 -20.42
N GLU A 140 -9.89 8.53 -20.74
CA GLU A 140 -11.29 8.08 -20.91
C GLU A 140 -12.01 7.80 -19.57
N MET A 141 -11.29 7.81 -18.45
CA MET A 141 -11.85 7.50 -17.13
C MET A 141 -12.88 8.56 -16.70
N PRO A 142 -14.07 8.16 -16.19
CA PRO A 142 -15.08 9.09 -15.73
C PRO A 142 -14.55 10.03 -14.65
N GLU A 143 -14.80 11.34 -14.80
CA GLU A 143 -14.35 12.37 -13.85
C GLU A 143 -14.91 12.20 -12.44
N GLY A 144 -16.02 11.49 -12.26
CA GLY A 144 -16.52 11.12 -10.94
C GLY A 144 -15.56 10.21 -10.18
N ILE A 145 -14.96 9.23 -10.87
CA ILE A 145 -14.01 8.28 -10.28
C ILE A 145 -12.74 9.00 -9.82
N LYS A 146 -12.21 9.90 -10.66
CA LYS A 146 -11.02 10.70 -10.32
C LYS A 146 -11.28 11.55 -9.08
N ARG A 147 -12.40 12.26 -9.05
CA ARG A 147 -12.82 13.10 -7.92
C ARG A 147 -12.98 12.32 -6.62
N ASP A 148 -13.58 11.13 -6.66
CA ASP A 148 -13.73 10.28 -5.47
C ASP A 148 -12.36 9.98 -4.82
N VAL A 149 -11.38 9.60 -5.63
CA VAL A 149 -10.01 9.31 -5.14
C VAL A 149 -9.29 10.58 -4.71
N GLU A 150 -9.37 11.66 -5.50
CA GLU A 150 -8.74 12.93 -5.17
C GLU A 150 -9.20 13.47 -3.83
N GLU A 151 -10.50 13.41 -3.53
CA GLU A 151 -11.05 13.94 -2.28
C GLU A 151 -10.57 13.13 -1.07
N VAL A 152 -10.45 11.80 -1.18
CA VAL A 152 -9.94 10.93 -0.10
C VAL A 152 -8.46 11.22 0.21
N PHE A 153 -7.65 11.48 -0.82
CA PHE A 153 -6.21 11.75 -0.69
C PHE A 153 -5.86 13.23 -0.72
N LYS A 154 -6.85 14.11 -0.55
CA LYS A 154 -6.66 15.56 -0.47
C LYS A 154 -6.08 15.96 0.87
N CYS A 155 -5.10 16.85 0.84
CA CYS A 155 -4.61 17.46 2.07
C CYS A 155 -5.72 18.32 2.73
N PRO A 156 -6.11 18.04 3.98
CA PRO A 156 -7.16 18.79 4.67
C PRO A 156 -6.73 20.23 5.03
N PHE A 157 -5.42 20.52 5.00
CA PHE A 157 -4.89 21.84 5.37
C PHE A 157 -4.79 22.82 4.20
N CYS A 158 -4.50 22.33 2.98
CA CYS A 158 -4.27 23.18 1.81
C CYS A 158 -5.03 22.76 0.56
N GLY A 159 -5.83 21.69 0.63
CA GLY A 159 -6.62 21.18 -0.49
C GLY A 159 -5.81 20.50 -1.60
N ASP A 160 -4.49 20.35 -1.43
CA ASP A 160 -3.61 19.76 -2.44
C ASP A 160 -3.66 18.23 -2.36
N TRP A 161 -4.03 17.60 -3.48
CA TRP A 161 -4.06 16.14 -3.67
C TRP A 161 -2.89 15.65 -4.54
N LYS A 162 -2.26 16.53 -5.33
CA LYS A 162 -1.19 16.16 -6.28
C LYS A 162 0.13 15.87 -5.59
N ASN A 163 0.35 16.53 -4.45
CA ASN A 163 1.61 16.51 -3.74
C ASN A 163 1.52 15.74 -2.41
N VAL A 164 0.65 14.74 -2.36
CA VAL A 164 0.56 13.82 -1.23
C VAL A 164 1.49 12.63 -1.44
N TYR A 165 2.16 12.22 -0.36
CA TYR A 165 3.08 11.10 -0.38
C TYR A 165 3.01 10.27 0.88
N ILE A 166 3.33 8.98 0.73
CA ILE A 166 3.46 8.05 1.85
C ILE A 166 4.94 7.91 2.24
N LYS A 167 5.20 7.91 3.54
CA LYS A 167 6.51 7.64 4.15
C LYS A 167 6.33 6.62 5.27
N PHE A 168 7.37 5.83 5.52
CA PHE A 168 7.42 4.94 6.65
C PHE A 168 8.26 5.57 7.76
N GLU A 169 7.70 5.60 8.98
CA GLU A 169 8.37 6.14 10.16
C GLU A 169 8.35 5.12 11.29
N CYS A 170 9.34 5.19 12.18
CA CYS A 170 9.36 4.40 13.39
C CYS A 170 8.71 5.21 14.52
N GLU A 171 7.88 4.57 15.34
CA GLU A 171 7.21 5.23 16.48
C GLU A 171 8.22 5.83 17.47
N ARG A 172 9.36 5.17 17.69
CA ARG A 172 10.52 5.69 18.43
C ARG A 172 11.82 5.26 17.75
N HIS A 173 12.91 6.01 17.99
CA HIS A 173 14.23 5.61 17.51
C HIS A 173 14.60 4.25 18.13
N GLY A 174 14.82 3.24 17.29
CA GLY A 174 15.03 1.85 17.75
C GLY A 174 13.77 1.01 17.97
N SER A 175 12.56 1.57 17.82
CA SER A 175 11.33 0.77 17.83
C SER A 175 11.20 -0.03 16.54
N GLU A 176 10.79 -1.29 16.67
CA GLU A 176 10.48 -2.13 15.52
C GLU A 176 9.08 -1.88 14.91
N LYS A 177 8.35 -0.88 15.43
CA LYS A 177 7.02 -0.49 14.98
C LYS A 177 7.16 0.56 13.87
N ILE A 178 7.03 0.09 12.63
CA ILE A 178 7.07 0.92 11.43
C ILE A 178 5.63 1.25 11.02
N ILE A 179 5.33 2.53 10.87
CA ILE A 179 3.98 3.03 10.57
C ILE A 179 4.01 3.76 9.21
N PRO A 180 3.12 3.41 8.27
CA PRO A 180 2.89 4.21 7.07
C PRO A 180 2.17 5.51 7.43
N ILE A 181 2.72 6.63 7.01
CA ILE A 181 2.21 7.97 7.30
C ILE A 181 2.04 8.74 5.99
N LEU A 182 0.90 9.43 5.84
CA LEU A 182 0.63 10.29 4.70
C LEU A 182 1.06 11.72 5.02
N TYR A 183 1.83 12.30 4.11
CA TYR A 183 2.34 13.65 4.19
C TYR A 183 1.89 14.46 2.99
N CYS A 184 1.68 15.75 3.19
CA CYS A 184 1.52 16.71 2.11
C CYS A 184 2.82 17.50 1.93
N GLU A 185 3.42 17.42 0.75
CA GLU A 185 4.68 18.10 0.43
C GLU A 185 4.54 19.62 0.45
N ARG A 186 3.35 20.15 0.11
CA ARG A 186 3.10 21.61 0.08
C ARG A 186 3.06 22.24 1.46
N CYS A 187 2.38 21.60 2.43
CA CYS A 187 2.25 22.14 3.78
C CYS A 187 3.22 21.50 4.78
N LYS A 188 3.96 20.46 4.38
CA LYS A 188 4.88 19.69 5.22
C LYS A 188 4.24 19.09 6.47
N LYS A 189 2.91 18.89 6.44
CA LYS A 189 2.14 18.29 7.54
C LYS A 189 1.79 16.84 7.25
N ARG A 190 1.71 16.06 8.33
CA ARG A 190 1.03 14.77 8.37
C ARG A 190 -0.47 14.97 8.12
N ILE A 191 -1.06 14.20 7.23
CA ILE A 191 -2.47 14.34 6.83
C ILE A 191 -3.34 13.13 7.19
N ASP A 192 -2.74 11.97 7.49
CA ASP A 192 -3.47 10.85 8.05
C ASP A 192 -3.76 11.10 9.54
N LYS A 193 -5.04 11.14 9.88
CA LYS A 193 -5.49 10.56 11.14
C LYS A 193 -5.82 9.11 10.83
N LEU A 194 -4.87 8.20 11.04
CA LEU A 194 -5.26 6.80 11.24
C LEU A 194 -6.31 6.80 12.37
N PRO A 195 -7.36 5.96 12.31
CA PRO A 195 -8.22 5.80 13.47
C PRO A 195 -7.33 5.52 14.68
N GLU A 196 -7.53 6.29 15.75
CA GLU A 196 -6.96 5.94 17.05
C GLU A 196 -7.42 4.51 17.31
N PHE A 197 -6.47 3.58 17.47
CA PHE A 197 -6.82 2.28 18.03
C PHE A 197 -7.47 2.60 19.37
N PRO A 198 -8.69 2.10 19.66
CA PRO A 198 -9.25 2.29 20.99
C PRO A 198 -8.21 1.77 22.00
N GLU A 199 -7.68 2.66 22.83
CA GLU A 199 -6.98 2.27 24.05
C GLU A 199 -8.04 1.67 24.97
N GLY A 200 -8.29 0.37 24.84
CA GLY A 200 -9.19 -0.39 25.71
C GLY A 200 -10.11 -1.40 25.02
N GLY A 201 -9.67 -2.66 25.00
CA GLY A 201 -10.52 -3.83 25.28
C GLY A 201 -10.96 -4.73 24.12
N ILE A 202 -10.46 -5.96 24.11
CA ILE A 202 -11.30 -7.17 23.99
C ILE A 202 -11.07 -7.95 25.28
N ASP A 203 -12.13 -8.19 26.05
CA ASP A 203 -12.17 -9.32 27.00
C ASP A 203 -12.74 -10.53 26.25
N GLY A 204 -12.22 -11.68 26.62
CA GLY A 204 -12.83 -12.96 26.30
C GLY A 204 -12.32 -14.02 27.26
N ILE A 205 -12.26 -13.76 28.58
CA ILE A 205 -11.87 -14.75 29.60
C ILE A 205 -10.53 -15.42 29.28
N LEU A 206 -9.47 -14.83 29.84
CA LEU A 206 -8.26 -15.50 30.28
C LEU A 206 -8.38 -15.71 31.79
N HIS A 207 -8.02 -16.89 32.28
CA HIS A 207 -8.14 -17.28 33.69
C HIS A 207 -7.08 -16.57 34.56
N PRO A 208 -7.30 -16.43 35.89
CA PRO A 208 -6.35 -15.79 36.82
C PRO A 208 -4.94 -16.40 36.81
N GLU A 209 -4.80 -17.59 36.25
CA GLU A 209 -3.60 -18.41 36.10
C GLU A 209 -2.82 -18.08 34.80
N ASP A 210 -3.43 -17.34 33.85
CA ASP A 210 -2.91 -17.09 32.50
C ASP A 210 -2.17 -15.74 32.34
N VAL A 211 -2.04 -14.95 33.41
CA VAL A 211 -1.44 -13.60 33.40
C VAL A 211 -0.24 -13.50 34.34
N GLU A 212 0.56 -14.55 34.41
CA GLU A 212 1.97 -14.45 34.82
C GLU A 212 2.84 -14.78 33.61
N TYR A 213 3.52 -13.76 33.08
CA TYR A 213 4.68 -13.98 32.22
C TYR A 213 5.91 -13.51 32.99
N GLU A 214 6.51 -14.42 33.74
CA GLU A 214 7.96 -14.45 33.84
C GLU A 214 8.50 -15.15 32.59
N ILE A 215 9.22 -14.42 31.74
CA ILE A 215 10.26 -15.07 30.95
C ILE A 215 11.52 -14.24 31.14
N GLU A 216 12.32 -14.72 32.06
CA GLU A 216 13.73 -14.42 32.22
C GLU A 216 14.46 -14.52 30.86
N PRO A 217 15.46 -13.67 30.61
CA PRO A 217 16.22 -13.71 29.38
C PRO A 217 16.91 -15.08 29.22
N VAL A 218 16.75 -15.73 28.07
CA VAL A 218 17.72 -16.75 27.65
C VAL A 218 19.02 -16.01 27.32
N SER A 219 19.95 -16.04 28.27
CA SER A 219 21.32 -15.62 28.11
C SER A 219 22.01 -16.51 27.07
N ILE A 220 22.74 -15.89 26.15
CA ILE A 220 23.48 -16.56 25.07
C ILE A 220 24.76 -17.24 25.62
N HIS A 221 24.99 -17.26 26.94
CA HIS A 221 26.15 -17.91 27.55
C HIS A 221 25.98 -19.41 27.82
N GLU A 222 24.80 -20.01 27.68
CA GLU A 222 24.59 -21.45 27.97
C GLU A 222 24.53 -22.36 26.73
N PHE A 223 24.63 -21.82 25.51
CA PHE A 223 24.61 -22.63 24.27
C PHE A 223 25.98 -22.72 23.56
N MET A 224 27.08 -22.25 24.18
CA MET A 224 28.41 -22.23 23.55
C MET A 224 29.59 -22.69 24.44
N GLU A 225 29.37 -23.47 25.51
CA GLU A 225 30.50 -23.98 26.33
C GLU A 225 30.67 -25.51 26.44
N GLU A 226 29.86 -26.35 25.80
CA GLU A 226 30.08 -27.81 25.82
C GLU A 226 30.02 -28.43 24.43
N GLU A 227 31.05 -28.23 23.59
CA GLU A 227 31.49 -29.24 22.59
C GLU A 227 32.86 -28.91 21.92
N TYR A 228 33.81 -28.30 22.66
CA TYR A 228 35.22 -28.29 22.27
C TYR A 228 36.15 -28.47 23.48
N ARG A 229 35.91 -29.55 24.23
CA ARG A 229 36.93 -30.20 25.06
C ARG A 229 36.85 -31.70 24.83
N ASP A 230 37.56 -32.15 23.80
CA ASP A 230 38.56 -33.22 23.87
C ASP A 230 39.45 -33.17 22.61
#